data_AF-A0A2K6S8H6-F1
#
_entry.id   AF-A0A2K6S8H6-F1
#
_cell.length_a   1.000
_cell.length_b   1.000
_cell.length_c   1.000
_cell.angle_alpha   90.00
_cell.angle_beta   90.00
_cell.angle_gamma   90.00
#
_symmetry.space_group_name_H-M   'P 1'
#
loop_
_entity.id
_entity.type
_entity.pdbx_description
1 polymer ?
#
loop_
_entity_poly.entity_id
_entity_poly.type
_entity_poly.pdbx_seq_one_letter_code
_entity_poly.pdbx_strand_id
1 'polypeptide(L)'
;MPPTQAESVTRKIGQECAVHGEIVSETLIAFMVKAVILDPSNGFTMDITLMKSDVQNLVKLCMAQLLYTKNPSLDTIKILGSVTREITDNRACAKEELESLYRKIISYVLLRSGLGSPTGIKTVREVTAALQSVFPQAELGTFLTLSKKDKECQLKELTMIVTGIRLFNRDCGKGGEGIDNLPGVLHEAIPATPQHVDDQLEKTQHQAYCYTAVLEKAADNPFMKAELQPYMLKQALYNMRQCEVFLQIILSDIITGAQEVEMMTKQLGALLEQLKVTVKSKTAVPTSQPFLGTHELFLPERIMQHHLNGVTVKTDMCRTKEHMEDRVNVVFLETTANFDELLIQYRGFCAYTFAATDGFLLPGISLEIRLGNFLSSRRTTALSK
;
A
#
# COMPACT_ATOMS: atom_id res chain seq x y z
N MET A 1 10.69 21.17 11.37
CA MET A 1 10.26 22.23 10.44
C MET A 1 8.88 22.76 10.85
N PRO A 2 8.68 24.09 10.96
CA PRO A 2 7.37 24.69 11.24
C PRO A 2 6.34 24.43 10.12
N PRO A 3 5.03 24.30 10.42
CA PRO A 3 3.99 24.04 9.42
C PRO A 3 3.95 25.07 8.28
N THR A 4 4.12 26.35 8.62
CA THR A 4 4.13 27.46 7.66
C THR A 4 5.32 27.41 6.70
N GLN A 5 6.46 26.89 7.16
CA GLN A 5 7.64 26.66 6.30
C GLN A 5 7.40 25.45 5.38
N ALA A 6 6.75 24.39 5.89
CA ALA A 6 6.41 23.19 5.12
C ALA A 6 5.49 23.50 3.92
N GLU A 7 4.44 24.28 4.14
CA GLU A 7 3.51 24.71 3.08
C GLU A 7 4.19 25.60 2.04
N SER A 8 5.08 26.49 2.47
CA SER A 8 5.88 27.34 1.58
C SER A 8 6.80 26.51 0.67
N VAL A 9 7.51 25.53 1.23
CA VAL A 9 8.37 24.61 0.49
C VAL A 9 7.58 23.74 -0.48
N THR A 10 6.46 23.17 -0.02
CA THR A 10 5.58 22.31 -0.84
C THR A 10 5.07 23.07 -2.07
N ARG A 11 4.57 24.30 -1.87
CA ARG A 11 4.11 25.17 -2.96
C ARG A 11 5.23 25.53 -3.93
N LYS A 12 6.43 25.84 -3.42
CA LYS A 12 7.58 26.17 -4.27
C LYS A 12 8.00 24.99 -5.15
N ILE A 13 8.08 23.78 -4.59
CA ILE A 13 8.39 22.57 -5.36
C ILE A 13 7.29 22.30 -6.42
N GLY A 14 6.03 22.48 -6.06
CA GLY A 14 4.92 22.31 -7.02
C GLY A 14 5.00 23.29 -8.20
N GLN A 15 5.36 24.54 -7.95
CA GLN A 15 5.61 25.53 -8.99
C GLN A 15 6.80 25.15 -9.88
N GLU A 16 7.91 24.71 -9.30
CA GLU A 16 9.07 24.29 -10.07
C GLU A 16 8.81 23.02 -10.89
N CYS A 17 8.05 22.05 -10.37
CA CYS A 17 7.60 20.89 -11.15
C CYS A 17 6.77 21.32 -12.36
N ALA A 18 5.83 22.25 -12.17
CA ALA A 18 4.98 22.76 -13.23
C ALA A 18 5.78 23.47 -14.34
N VAL A 19 6.85 24.19 -13.99
CA VAL A 19 7.79 24.79 -14.96
C VAL A 19 8.46 23.73 -15.83
N HIS A 20 8.70 22.54 -15.29
CA HIS A 20 9.28 21.40 -16.01
C HIS A 20 8.22 20.52 -16.70
N GLY A 21 6.95 20.96 -16.75
CA GLY A 21 5.85 20.23 -17.39
C GLY A 21 5.27 19.09 -16.54
N GLU A 22 5.72 18.94 -15.31
CA GLU A 22 5.29 17.87 -14.40
C GLU A 22 4.24 18.39 -13.41
N ILE A 23 3.11 17.68 -13.32
CA ILE A 23 2.04 18.04 -12.39
C ILE A 23 2.05 17.03 -11.24
N VAL A 24 2.54 17.47 -10.10
CA VAL A 24 2.72 16.65 -8.89
C VAL A 24 1.72 17.10 -7.82
N SER A 25 1.05 16.16 -7.16
CA SER A 25 0.11 16.49 -6.08
C SER A 25 0.84 17.01 -4.85
N GLU A 26 0.21 17.93 -4.09
CA GLU A 26 0.78 18.45 -2.84
C GLU A 26 1.10 17.34 -1.84
N THR A 27 0.29 16.29 -1.80
CA THR A 27 0.53 15.11 -0.95
C THR A 27 1.83 14.39 -1.33
N LEU A 28 2.09 14.19 -2.62
CA LEU A 28 3.31 13.56 -3.10
C LEU A 28 4.54 14.46 -2.86
N ILE A 29 4.39 15.78 -3.01
CA ILE A 29 5.45 16.74 -2.71
C ILE A 29 5.79 16.74 -1.21
N ALA A 30 4.78 16.82 -0.34
CA ALA A 30 4.97 16.80 1.11
C ALA A 30 5.63 15.50 1.57
N PHE A 31 5.26 14.39 0.94
CA PHE A 31 5.92 13.11 1.14
C PHE A 31 7.39 13.13 0.71
N MET A 32 7.68 13.61 -0.51
CA MET A 32 9.05 13.72 -1.02
C MET A 32 9.93 14.58 -0.12
N VAL A 33 9.42 15.74 0.33
CA VAL A 33 10.09 16.62 1.28
C VAL A 33 10.49 15.87 2.54
N LYS A 34 9.58 15.04 3.06
CA LYS A 34 9.87 14.27 4.26
C LYS A 34 10.88 13.15 4.01
N ALA A 35 10.79 12.45 2.89
CA ALA A 35 11.74 11.40 2.52
C ALA A 35 13.17 11.95 2.40
N VAL A 36 13.33 13.09 1.72
CA VAL A 36 14.62 13.78 1.57
C VAL A 36 15.19 14.23 2.92
N ILE A 37 14.34 14.76 3.83
CA ILE A 37 14.77 15.18 5.17
C ILE A 37 15.17 14.00 6.05
N LEU A 38 14.46 12.87 5.95
CA LEU A 38 14.71 11.69 6.77
C LEU A 38 15.91 10.86 6.30
N ASP A 39 16.43 11.11 5.10
CA ASP A 39 17.63 10.46 4.60
C ASP A 39 18.90 11.06 5.23
N PRO A 40 19.64 10.31 6.08
CA PRO A 40 20.85 10.79 6.74
C PRO A 40 21.95 11.16 5.75
N SER A 41 21.93 10.61 4.52
CA SER A 41 22.91 10.94 3.48
C SER A 41 22.75 12.36 2.95
N ASN A 42 21.56 12.96 3.10
CA ASN A 42 21.26 14.32 2.67
C ASN A 42 21.66 15.38 3.71
N GLY A 43 22.11 14.96 4.90
CA GLY A 43 22.71 15.85 5.91
C GLY A 43 21.72 16.79 6.61
N PHE A 44 20.42 16.49 6.62
CA PHE A 44 19.43 17.27 7.36
C PHE A 44 19.36 16.82 8.84
N THR A 45 19.48 17.76 9.76
CA THR A 45 19.32 17.50 11.20
C THR A 45 17.87 17.73 11.63
N MET A 46 17.25 16.77 12.31
CA MET A 46 15.80 16.79 12.61
C MET A 46 15.35 17.91 13.58
N ASP A 47 16.29 18.50 14.34
CA ASP A 47 16.00 19.40 15.47
C ASP A 47 16.25 20.90 15.21
N ILE A 48 16.52 21.31 13.96
CA ILE A 48 16.85 22.70 13.64
C ILE A 48 15.85 23.29 12.62
N THR A 49 15.48 24.55 12.83
CA THR A 49 14.73 25.34 11.84
C THR A 49 15.58 25.48 10.58
N LEU A 50 15.08 24.98 9.45
CA LEU A 50 15.80 25.01 8.17
C LEU A 50 16.16 26.44 7.78
N MET A 51 17.45 26.70 7.55
CA MET A 51 17.92 27.99 7.03
C MET A 51 17.54 28.12 5.56
N LYS A 52 17.65 29.34 5.01
CA LYS A 52 17.30 29.62 3.60
C LYS A 52 18.11 28.76 2.61
N SER A 53 19.37 28.46 2.93
CA SER A 53 20.24 27.54 2.18
C SER A 53 19.73 26.11 2.21
N ASP A 54 19.28 25.64 3.37
CA ASP A 54 18.80 24.28 3.59
C ASP A 54 17.48 24.06 2.84
N VAL A 55 16.62 25.07 2.83
CA VAL A 55 15.40 25.07 2.01
C VAL A 55 15.73 25.00 0.53
N GLN A 56 16.74 25.73 0.05
CA GLN A 56 17.17 25.64 -1.36
C GLN A 56 17.74 24.26 -1.71
N ASN A 57 18.54 23.68 -0.82
CA ASN A 57 19.08 22.33 -1.00
C ASN A 57 17.96 21.28 -1.00
N LEU A 58 17.02 21.40 -0.06
CA LEU A 58 15.83 20.53 0.03
C LEU A 58 14.98 20.59 -1.24
N VAL A 59 14.69 21.80 -1.75
CA VAL A 59 13.96 21.97 -3.01
C VAL A 59 14.73 21.27 -4.15
N LYS A 60 16.05 21.47 -4.26
CA LYS A 60 16.87 20.85 -5.30
C LYS A 60 16.84 19.32 -5.23
N LEU A 61 16.98 18.73 -4.05
CA LEU A 61 16.95 17.28 -3.85
C LEU A 61 15.56 16.68 -4.16
N CYS A 62 14.50 17.33 -3.68
CA CYS A 62 13.12 16.93 -4.01
C CYS A 62 12.86 17.02 -5.51
N MET A 63 13.31 18.09 -6.18
CA MET A 63 13.16 18.24 -7.63
C MET A 63 13.95 17.17 -8.39
N ALA A 64 15.15 16.83 -7.95
CA ALA A 64 15.94 15.77 -8.55
C ALA A 64 15.22 14.41 -8.47
N GLN A 65 14.62 14.07 -7.33
CA GLN A 65 13.86 12.82 -7.18
C GLN A 65 12.49 12.87 -7.88
N LEU A 66 11.78 14.00 -7.84
CA LEU A 66 10.46 14.15 -8.49
C LEU A 66 10.56 14.16 -10.01
N LEU A 67 11.63 14.70 -10.59
CA LEU A 67 11.84 14.71 -12.04
C LEU A 67 12.58 13.47 -12.55
N TYR A 68 13.00 12.56 -11.67
CA TYR A 68 13.72 11.37 -12.05
C TYR A 68 12.80 10.36 -12.75
N THR A 69 13.00 10.18 -14.05
CA THR A 69 12.16 9.36 -14.95
C THR A 69 12.48 7.86 -14.94
N LYS A 70 13.33 7.38 -14.01
CA LYS A 70 13.66 5.95 -13.89
C LYS A 70 12.97 5.25 -12.73
N ASN A 71 11.98 5.89 -12.10
CA ASN A 71 11.16 5.26 -11.05
C ASN A 71 9.72 5.02 -11.55
N PRO A 72 9.41 3.82 -12.09
CA PRO A 72 8.11 3.52 -12.72
C PRO A 72 6.90 3.71 -11.79
N SER A 73 7.10 3.52 -10.50
CA SER A 73 6.04 3.66 -9.50
C SER A 73 5.73 5.13 -9.21
N LEU A 74 6.76 5.99 -9.15
CA LEU A 74 6.57 7.44 -9.06
C LEU A 74 5.82 7.96 -10.30
N ASP A 75 6.19 7.48 -11.49
CA ASP A 75 5.48 7.82 -12.73
C ASP A 75 4.02 7.38 -12.67
N THR A 76 3.75 6.18 -12.13
CA THR A 76 2.37 5.68 -11.95
C THR A 76 1.56 6.58 -11.01
N ILE A 77 2.14 7.04 -9.89
CA ILE A 77 1.46 7.95 -8.94
C ILE A 77 1.17 9.30 -9.59
N LYS A 78 2.13 9.86 -10.35
CA LYS A 78 1.94 11.11 -11.09
C LYS A 78 0.84 10.98 -12.13
N ILE A 79 0.89 9.92 -12.94
CA ILE A 79 -0.13 9.64 -13.97
C ILE A 79 -1.51 9.49 -13.31
N LEU A 80 -1.61 8.74 -12.21
CA LEU A 80 -2.86 8.57 -11.48
C LEU A 80 -3.41 9.92 -10.97
N GLY A 81 -2.55 10.79 -10.45
CA GLY A 81 -2.92 12.15 -10.04
C GLY A 81 -3.45 12.98 -11.22
N SER A 82 -2.74 12.95 -12.35
CA SER A 82 -3.15 13.64 -13.59
C SER A 82 -4.50 13.13 -14.10
N VAL A 83 -4.64 11.81 -14.26
CA VAL A 83 -5.87 11.17 -14.74
C VAL A 83 -7.05 11.45 -13.80
N THR A 84 -6.84 11.42 -12.48
CA THR A 84 -7.89 11.78 -11.50
C THR A 84 -8.40 13.19 -11.76
N ARG A 85 -7.48 14.15 -11.88
CA ARG A 85 -7.84 15.55 -12.13
C ARG A 85 -8.57 15.74 -13.46
N GLU A 86 -8.09 15.08 -14.51
CA GLU A 86 -8.73 15.12 -15.83
C GLU A 86 -10.16 14.57 -15.84
N ILE A 87 -10.48 13.63 -14.94
CA ILE A 87 -11.83 13.08 -14.77
C ILE A 87 -12.68 14.02 -13.89
N THR A 88 -12.14 14.47 -12.75
CA THR A 88 -12.93 15.27 -11.79
C THR A 88 -13.28 16.64 -12.31
N ASP A 89 -12.36 17.26 -13.05
CA ASP A 89 -12.49 18.62 -13.57
C ASP A 89 -13.19 18.62 -14.96
N ASN A 90 -13.53 17.44 -15.47
CA ASN A 90 -14.18 17.25 -16.76
C ASN A 90 -15.60 17.84 -16.78
N ARG A 91 -15.95 18.48 -17.90
CA ARG A 91 -17.28 19.07 -18.18
C ARG A 91 -17.83 18.64 -19.54
N ALA A 92 -17.56 17.39 -19.94
CA ALA A 92 -18.02 16.83 -21.20
C ALA A 92 -19.53 17.00 -21.39
N CYS A 93 -19.94 17.43 -22.57
CA CYS A 93 -21.34 17.57 -22.95
C CYS A 93 -21.66 16.86 -24.28
N ALA A 94 -20.66 16.70 -25.16
CA ALA A 94 -20.83 15.96 -26.41
C ALA A 94 -20.60 14.46 -26.21
N LYS A 95 -21.17 13.65 -27.12
CA LYS A 95 -21.07 12.18 -27.05
C LYS A 95 -19.61 11.71 -27.12
N GLU A 96 -18.82 12.30 -28.01
CA GLU A 96 -17.40 11.96 -28.19
C GLU A 96 -16.57 12.30 -26.94
N GLU A 97 -16.93 13.38 -26.25
CA GLU A 97 -16.29 13.79 -25.00
C GLU A 97 -16.65 12.85 -23.84
N LEU A 98 -17.90 12.38 -23.77
CA LEU A 98 -18.35 11.38 -22.80
C LEU A 98 -17.67 10.03 -23.03
N GLU A 99 -17.50 9.61 -24.29
CA GLU A 99 -16.72 8.41 -24.63
C GLU A 99 -15.24 8.54 -24.21
N SER A 100 -14.66 9.72 -24.41
CA SER A 100 -13.31 10.04 -23.95
C SER A 100 -13.19 9.99 -22.42
N LEU A 101 -14.16 10.58 -21.70
CA LEU A 101 -14.24 10.53 -20.25
C LEU A 101 -14.36 9.09 -19.73
N TYR A 102 -15.19 8.27 -20.36
CA TYR A 102 -15.35 6.87 -19.99
C TYR A 102 -14.04 6.08 -20.16
N ARG A 103 -13.29 6.31 -21.25
CA ARG A 103 -11.95 5.74 -21.45
C ARG A 103 -10.97 6.17 -20.34
N LYS A 104 -11.02 7.43 -19.89
CA LYS A 104 -10.20 7.90 -18.77
C LYS A 104 -10.56 7.21 -17.45
N ILE A 105 -11.85 6.98 -17.18
CA ILE A 105 -12.30 6.21 -16.00
C ILE A 105 -11.77 4.78 -16.05
N ILE A 106 -11.79 4.13 -17.22
CA ILE A 106 -11.21 2.79 -17.40
C ILE A 106 -9.70 2.80 -17.09
N SER A 107 -8.96 3.77 -17.63
CA SER A 107 -7.53 3.93 -17.34
C SER A 107 -7.28 4.18 -15.85
N TYR A 108 -8.09 5.01 -15.21
CA TYR A 108 -8.03 5.24 -13.77
C TYR A 108 -8.20 3.94 -12.98
N VAL A 109 -9.24 3.16 -13.28
CA VAL A 109 -9.50 1.88 -12.60
C VAL A 109 -8.34 0.91 -12.76
N LEU A 110 -7.74 0.83 -13.96
CA LEU A 110 -6.56 -0.01 -14.21
C LEU A 110 -5.33 0.44 -13.41
N LEU A 111 -4.98 1.73 -13.50
CA LEU A 111 -3.83 2.30 -12.80
C LEU A 111 -3.97 2.19 -11.29
N ARG A 112 -5.18 2.45 -10.75
CA ARG A 112 -5.44 2.45 -9.31
C ARG A 112 -5.58 1.03 -8.75
N SER A 113 -6.08 0.07 -9.53
CA SER A 113 -6.13 -1.33 -9.09
C SER A 113 -4.77 -2.02 -9.17
N GLY A 114 -3.88 -1.58 -10.07
CA GLY A 114 -2.61 -2.26 -10.34
C GLY A 114 -2.79 -3.62 -11.03
N LEU A 115 -4.01 -3.96 -11.46
CA LEU A 115 -4.34 -5.28 -12.02
C LEU A 115 -4.34 -5.28 -13.55
N GLY A 116 -3.20 -4.89 -14.13
CA GLY A 116 -2.95 -4.93 -15.56
C GLY A 116 -2.75 -3.56 -16.22
N SER A 117 -2.33 -3.58 -17.49
CA SER A 117 -1.93 -2.37 -18.21
C SER A 117 -3.10 -1.67 -18.93
N PRO A 118 -3.18 -0.33 -18.88
CA PRO A 118 -4.07 0.47 -19.73
C PRO A 118 -3.82 0.30 -21.24
N THR A 119 -2.67 -0.23 -21.64
CA THR A 119 -2.35 -0.52 -23.06
C THR A 119 -2.78 -1.92 -23.50
N GLY A 120 -3.12 -2.81 -22.57
CA GLY A 120 -3.52 -4.18 -22.84
C GLY A 120 -4.96 -4.28 -23.34
N ILE A 121 -5.17 -4.54 -24.63
CA ILE A 121 -6.51 -4.57 -25.26
C ILE A 121 -7.47 -5.51 -24.52
N LYS A 122 -7.03 -6.72 -24.18
CA LYS A 122 -7.86 -7.70 -23.46
C LYS A 122 -8.21 -7.25 -22.04
N THR A 123 -7.23 -6.75 -21.28
CA THR A 123 -7.40 -6.21 -19.94
C THR A 123 -8.38 -5.03 -19.94
N VAL A 124 -8.23 -4.11 -20.90
CA VAL A 124 -9.15 -2.97 -21.11
C VAL A 124 -10.56 -3.46 -21.42
N ARG A 125 -10.73 -4.50 -22.24
CA ARG A 125 -12.05 -5.10 -22.52
C ARG A 125 -12.71 -5.71 -21.29
N GLU A 126 -11.95 -6.42 -20.47
CA GLU A 126 -12.46 -6.98 -19.20
C GLU A 126 -12.90 -5.88 -18.24
N VAL A 127 -12.07 -4.84 -18.04
CA VAL A 127 -12.42 -3.70 -17.20
C VAL A 127 -13.62 -2.95 -17.75
N THR A 128 -13.71 -2.77 -19.07
CA THR A 128 -14.86 -2.12 -19.72
C THR A 128 -16.14 -2.90 -19.45
N ALA A 129 -16.13 -4.23 -19.61
CA ALA A 129 -17.30 -5.06 -19.36
C ALA A 129 -17.73 -5.04 -17.88
N ALA A 130 -16.76 -5.16 -16.97
CA ALA A 130 -17.03 -5.08 -15.54
C ALA A 130 -17.56 -3.69 -15.13
N LEU A 131 -16.96 -2.61 -15.64
CA LEU A 131 -17.40 -1.24 -15.37
C LEU A 131 -18.80 -0.99 -15.94
N GLN A 132 -19.09 -1.42 -17.18
CA GLN A 132 -20.41 -1.27 -17.79
C GLN A 132 -21.51 -2.01 -17.01
N SER A 133 -21.18 -3.09 -16.29
CA SER A 133 -22.14 -3.84 -15.48
C SER A 133 -22.61 -3.09 -14.22
N VAL A 134 -21.82 -2.13 -13.72
CA VAL A 134 -22.11 -1.39 -12.47
C VAL A 134 -22.21 0.13 -12.67
N PHE A 135 -21.66 0.62 -13.77
CA PHE A 135 -21.63 2.02 -14.17
C PHE A 135 -21.72 2.13 -15.70
N PRO A 136 -22.92 1.99 -16.27
CA PRO A 136 -23.16 2.18 -17.69
C PRO A 136 -22.83 3.61 -18.14
N GLN A 137 -22.54 3.80 -19.43
CA GLN A 137 -22.24 5.14 -19.97
C GLN A 137 -23.37 6.16 -19.76
N ALA A 138 -24.63 5.71 -19.64
CA ALA A 138 -25.77 6.57 -19.34
C ALA A 138 -25.64 7.30 -17.97
N GLU A 139 -24.90 6.72 -17.02
CA GLU A 139 -24.68 7.29 -15.69
C GLU A 139 -23.63 8.42 -15.66
N LEU A 140 -22.92 8.65 -16.78
CA LEU A 140 -21.94 9.73 -16.86
C LEU A 140 -22.56 11.12 -16.67
N GLY A 141 -23.82 11.30 -17.08
CA GLY A 141 -24.55 12.56 -16.84
C GLY A 141 -24.67 12.85 -15.35
N THR A 142 -25.13 11.87 -14.56
CA THR A 142 -25.22 11.97 -13.11
C THR A 142 -23.84 12.18 -12.48
N PHE A 143 -22.83 11.40 -12.89
CA PHE A 143 -21.45 11.52 -12.42
C PHE A 143 -20.90 12.94 -12.60
N LEU A 144 -21.15 13.58 -13.74
CA LEU A 144 -20.64 14.92 -14.04
C LEU A 144 -21.22 16.01 -13.12
N THR A 145 -22.42 15.81 -12.58
CA THR A 145 -23.07 16.75 -11.64
C THR A 145 -22.51 16.70 -10.23
N LEU A 146 -21.75 15.66 -9.89
CA LEU A 146 -21.18 15.49 -8.56
C LEU A 146 -20.08 16.52 -8.25
N SER A 147 -19.87 16.78 -6.97
CA SER A 147 -18.73 17.56 -6.51
C SER A 147 -17.41 16.84 -6.83
N LYS A 148 -16.30 17.57 -6.91
CA LYS A 148 -14.97 16.98 -7.12
C LYS A 148 -14.65 15.87 -6.12
N LYS A 149 -14.95 16.11 -4.83
CA LYS A 149 -14.74 15.13 -3.76
C LYS A 149 -15.59 13.88 -3.95
N ASP A 150 -16.84 14.04 -4.36
CA ASP A 150 -17.75 12.91 -4.57
C ASP A 150 -17.39 12.10 -5.82
N LYS A 151 -16.94 12.77 -6.90
CA LYS A 151 -16.36 12.10 -8.07
C LYS A 151 -15.16 11.25 -7.67
N GLU A 152 -14.25 11.78 -6.87
CA GLU A 152 -13.11 11.01 -6.35
C GLU A 152 -13.56 9.81 -5.52
N CYS A 153 -14.50 9.98 -4.58
CA CYS A 153 -15.04 8.88 -3.79
C CYS A 153 -15.67 7.79 -4.68
N GLN A 154 -16.51 8.18 -5.64
CA GLN A 154 -17.16 7.25 -6.55
C GLN A 154 -16.15 6.51 -7.43
N LEU A 155 -15.11 7.18 -7.93
CA LEU A 155 -14.03 6.52 -8.67
C LEU A 155 -13.31 5.46 -7.82
N LYS A 156 -13.09 5.74 -6.53
CA LYS A 156 -12.48 4.76 -5.61
C LYS A 156 -13.39 3.56 -5.41
N GLU A 157 -14.69 3.77 -5.26
CA GLU A 157 -15.69 2.71 -5.10
C GLU A 157 -15.83 1.85 -6.37
N LEU A 158 -15.99 2.48 -7.53
CA LEU A 158 -16.03 1.79 -8.82
C LEU A 158 -14.80 0.93 -9.04
N THR A 159 -13.62 1.44 -8.67
CA THR A 159 -12.38 0.65 -8.75
C THR A 159 -12.45 -0.59 -7.85
N MET A 160 -12.95 -0.49 -6.61
CA MET A 160 -13.08 -1.64 -5.71
C MET A 160 -14.04 -2.69 -6.27
N ILE A 161 -15.20 -2.25 -6.77
CA ILE A 161 -16.23 -3.13 -7.32
C ILE A 161 -15.71 -3.82 -8.59
N VAL A 162 -15.17 -3.06 -9.55
CA VAL A 162 -14.63 -3.59 -10.80
C VAL A 162 -13.47 -4.55 -10.55
N THR A 163 -12.59 -4.21 -9.59
CA THR A 163 -11.49 -5.10 -9.18
C THR A 163 -12.03 -6.42 -8.63
N GLY A 164 -13.04 -6.37 -7.75
CA GLY A 164 -13.70 -7.56 -7.21
C GLY A 164 -14.32 -8.45 -8.30
N ILE A 165 -15.04 -7.84 -9.26
CA ILE A 165 -15.62 -8.57 -10.40
C ILE A 165 -14.53 -9.26 -11.22
N ARG A 166 -13.41 -8.58 -11.48
CA ARG A 166 -12.31 -9.15 -12.25
C ARG A 166 -11.60 -10.29 -11.51
N LEU A 167 -11.38 -10.16 -10.22
CA LEU A 167 -10.83 -11.23 -9.38
C LEU A 167 -11.76 -12.45 -9.36
N PHE A 168 -13.07 -12.23 -9.23
CA PHE A 168 -14.07 -13.30 -9.30
C PHE A 168 -14.11 -14.00 -10.66
N ASN A 169 -14.07 -13.23 -11.76
CA ASN A 169 -14.06 -13.78 -13.11
C ASN A 169 -12.77 -14.58 -13.39
N ARG A 170 -11.62 -14.11 -12.87
CA ARG A 170 -10.36 -14.86 -12.90
C ARG A 170 -10.50 -16.20 -12.20
N ASP A 171 -11.03 -16.19 -10.98
CA ASP A 171 -11.21 -17.40 -10.17
C ASP A 171 -12.23 -18.38 -10.78
N CYS A 172 -13.19 -17.89 -11.57
CA CYS A 172 -14.08 -18.71 -12.39
C CYS A 172 -13.47 -19.22 -13.70
N GLY A 173 -12.23 -18.84 -14.04
CA GLY A 173 -11.59 -19.17 -15.32
C GLY A 173 -12.20 -18.46 -16.53
N LYS A 174 -12.91 -17.35 -16.33
CA LYS A 174 -13.64 -16.58 -17.37
C LYS A 174 -13.00 -15.24 -17.71
N GLY A 175 -11.82 -14.95 -17.16
CA GLY A 175 -11.09 -13.70 -17.37
C GLY A 175 -9.84 -13.64 -16.49
N GLY A 176 -9.40 -12.43 -16.15
CA GLY A 176 -8.24 -12.21 -15.31
C GLY A 176 -6.96 -11.94 -16.09
N GLU A 177 -7.07 -11.57 -17.36
CA GLU A 177 -5.91 -11.21 -18.17
C GLU A 177 -5.16 -10.01 -17.54
N GLY A 178 -3.86 -10.18 -17.32
CA GLY A 178 -3.00 -9.17 -16.69
C GLY A 178 -3.13 -9.08 -15.16
N ILE A 179 -3.81 -10.03 -14.51
CA ILE A 179 -3.80 -10.17 -13.05
C ILE A 179 -2.73 -11.19 -12.67
N ASP A 180 -1.71 -10.74 -11.96
CA ASP A 180 -0.62 -11.61 -11.51
C ASP A 180 -1.09 -12.65 -10.51
N ASN A 181 -0.49 -13.84 -10.57
CA ASN A 181 -0.70 -14.87 -9.57
C ASN A 181 0.17 -14.65 -8.34
N LEU A 182 0.01 -13.48 -7.71
CA LEU A 182 0.78 -13.09 -6.53
C LEU A 182 0.75 -14.17 -5.43
N PRO A 183 -0.38 -14.82 -5.10
CA PRO A 183 -0.38 -15.91 -4.12
C PRO A 183 0.53 -17.08 -4.51
N GLY A 184 0.56 -17.46 -5.79
CA GLY A 184 1.44 -18.53 -6.28
C GLY A 184 2.92 -18.12 -6.27
N VAL A 185 3.22 -16.89 -6.69
CA VAL A 185 4.59 -16.34 -6.65
C VAL A 185 5.11 -16.28 -5.22
N LEU A 186 4.28 -15.81 -4.28
CA LEU A 186 4.63 -15.73 -2.87
C LEU A 186 4.78 -17.11 -2.24
N HIS A 187 3.95 -18.08 -2.62
CA HIS A 187 4.07 -19.46 -2.13
C HIS A 187 5.41 -20.11 -2.51
N GLU A 188 6.02 -19.72 -3.64
CA GLU A 188 7.35 -20.18 -4.04
C GLU A 188 8.47 -19.35 -3.39
N ALA A 189 8.32 -18.03 -3.34
CA ALA A 189 9.35 -17.12 -2.83
C ALA A 189 9.51 -17.18 -1.30
N ILE A 190 8.40 -17.34 -0.57
CA ILE A 190 8.38 -17.31 0.89
C ILE A 190 9.23 -18.43 1.50
N PRO A 191 9.14 -19.71 1.10
CA PRO A 191 9.98 -20.77 1.67
C PRO A 191 11.47 -20.61 1.37
N ALA A 192 11.83 -20.03 0.22
CA ALA A 192 13.22 -19.85 -0.19
C ALA A 192 13.94 -18.72 0.59
N THR A 193 13.19 -17.73 1.07
CA THR A 193 13.77 -16.52 1.67
C THR A 193 14.35 -16.78 3.08
N PRO A 194 13.66 -17.46 4.03
CA PRO A 194 14.20 -17.85 5.32
C PRO A 194 15.49 -18.67 5.19
N GLN A 195 15.51 -19.64 4.27
CA GLN A 195 16.69 -20.49 4.06
C GLN A 195 17.92 -19.65 3.69
N HIS A 196 17.76 -18.62 2.86
CA HIS A 196 18.86 -17.73 2.52
C HIS A 196 19.34 -16.90 3.72
N VAL A 197 18.43 -16.45 4.57
CA VAL A 197 18.77 -15.70 5.79
C VAL A 197 19.45 -16.61 6.82
N ASP A 198 18.97 -17.84 6.99
CA ASP A 198 19.57 -18.87 7.84
C ASP A 198 21.02 -19.17 7.40
N ASP A 199 21.26 -19.36 6.10
CA ASP A 199 22.61 -19.58 5.55
C ASP A 199 23.56 -18.39 5.84
N GLN A 200 23.06 -17.15 5.82
CA GLN A 200 23.85 -15.97 6.17
C GLN A 200 24.06 -15.85 7.68
N LEU A 201 23.07 -16.24 8.48
CA LEU A 201 23.16 -16.25 9.93
C LEU A 201 24.25 -17.22 10.40
N GLU A 202 24.29 -18.43 9.84
CA GLU A 202 25.31 -19.43 10.15
C GLU A 202 26.72 -18.92 9.84
N LYS A 203 26.90 -18.30 8.67
CA LYS A 203 28.20 -17.70 8.27
C LYS A 203 28.61 -16.57 9.22
N THR A 204 27.68 -15.70 9.58
CA THR A 204 27.91 -14.56 10.47
C THR A 204 28.28 -15.04 11.88
N GLN A 205 27.58 -16.06 12.39
CA GLN A 205 27.87 -16.70 13.67
C GLN A 205 29.26 -17.35 13.68
N HIS A 206 29.60 -18.10 12.63
CA HIS A 206 30.91 -18.71 12.49
C HIS A 206 32.05 -17.67 12.49
N GLN A 207 31.87 -16.55 11.78
CA GLN A 207 32.84 -15.45 11.81
C GLN A 207 32.96 -14.80 13.18
N ALA A 208 31.84 -14.61 13.89
CA ALA A 208 31.86 -14.10 15.26
C ALA A 208 32.63 -15.04 16.21
N TYR A 209 32.43 -16.36 16.10
CA TYR A 209 33.20 -17.35 16.87
C TYR A 209 34.71 -17.28 16.57
N CYS A 210 35.07 -17.14 15.30
CA CYS A 210 36.46 -16.98 14.89
C CYS A 210 37.10 -15.73 15.52
N TYR A 211 36.41 -14.58 15.49
CA TYR A 211 36.92 -13.36 16.11
C TYR A 211 37.03 -13.49 17.63
N THR A 212 36.05 -14.11 18.30
CA THR A 212 36.11 -14.39 19.74
C THR A 212 37.32 -15.25 20.08
N ALA A 213 37.54 -16.37 19.37
CA ALA A 213 38.65 -17.28 19.63
C ALA A 213 40.03 -16.62 19.43
N VAL A 214 40.18 -15.77 18.40
CA VAL A 214 41.42 -15.02 18.18
C VAL A 214 41.66 -14.00 19.30
N LEU A 215 40.61 -13.31 19.76
CA LEU A 215 40.71 -12.35 20.87
C LEU A 215 41.07 -13.02 22.20
N GLU A 216 40.49 -14.19 22.49
CA GLU A 216 40.82 -15.00 23.68
C GLU A 216 42.28 -15.45 23.64
N LYS A 217 42.74 -16.02 22.51
CA LYS A 217 44.14 -16.44 22.33
C LYS A 217 45.13 -15.28 22.44
N ALA A 218 44.76 -14.09 21.96
CA ALA A 218 45.59 -12.88 22.07
C ALA A 218 45.60 -12.29 23.49
N ALA A 219 44.60 -12.58 24.32
CA ALA A 219 44.58 -12.15 25.73
C ALA A 219 45.65 -12.88 26.55
N ASP A 220 45.89 -14.16 26.25
CA ASP A 220 46.85 -15.02 26.95
C ASP A 220 48.28 -14.91 26.41
N ASN A 221 48.50 -14.22 25.28
CA ASN A 221 49.81 -14.10 24.63
C ASN A 221 50.22 -12.63 24.39
N PRO A 222 51.16 -12.09 25.18
CA PRO A 222 51.63 -10.69 25.07
C PRO A 222 52.21 -10.31 23.70
N PHE A 223 52.82 -11.26 22.98
CA PHE A 223 53.36 -11.03 21.63
C PHE A 223 52.24 -10.87 20.59
N MET A 224 51.23 -11.75 20.64
CA MET A 224 50.06 -11.68 19.75
C MET A 224 49.25 -10.40 19.94
N LYS A 225 49.20 -9.88 21.18
CA LYS A 225 48.50 -8.63 21.51
C LYS A 225 49.15 -7.39 20.87
N ALA A 226 50.45 -7.42 20.59
CA ALA A 226 51.16 -6.34 19.91
C ALA A 226 51.01 -6.38 18.38
N GLU A 227 50.83 -7.59 17.82
CA GLU A 227 50.72 -7.83 16.38
C GLU A 227 49.28 -7.67 15.86
N LEU A 228 48.31 -8.25 16.57
CA LEU A 228 46.88 -8.14 16.27
C LEU A 228 46.38 -6.84 16.87
N GLN A 229 46.09 -5.82 16.07
CA GLN A 229 45.46 -4.56 16.54
C GLN A 229 44.12 -4.87 17.24
N PRO A 230 44.07 -5.04 18.59
CA PRO A 230 42.95 -5.75 19.24
C PRO A 230 41.65 -4.95 19.20
N TYR A 231 41.78 -3.63 19.05
CA TYR A 231 40.67 -2.71 18.86
C TYR A 231 39.90 -3.01 17.57
N MET A 232 40.60 -3.24 16.44
CA MET A 232 39.95 -3.49 15.16
C MET A 232 39.22 -4.84 15.14
N LEU A 233 39.79 -5.87 15.76
CA LEU A 233 39.10 -7.16 15.93
C LEU A 233 37.86 -7.04 16.83
N LYS A 234 37.92 -6.26 17.90
CA LYS A 234 36.76 -6.01 18.76
C LYS A 234 35.65 -5.29 18.00
N GLN A 235 35.98 -4.27 17.21
CA GLN A 235 35.01 -3.57 16.35
C GLN A 235 34.40 -4.53 15.30
N ALA A 236 35.21 -5.37 14.66
CA ALA A 236 34.72 -6.37 13.72
C ALA A 236 33.79 -7.39 14.40
N LEU A 237 34.12 -7.84 15.61
CA LEU A 237 33.26 -8.72 16.41
C LEU A 237 31.94 -8.04 16.78
N TYR A 238 31.96 -6.78 17.24
CA TYR A 238 30.74 -6.03 17.53
C TYR A 238 29.85 -5.90 16.30
N ASN A 239 30.43 -5.57 15.14
CA ASN A 239 29.69 -5.47 13.89
C ASN A 239 29.06 -6.81 13.48
N MET A 240 29.79 -7.93 13.61
CA MET A 240 29.24 -9.25 13.29
C MET A 240 28.12 -9.67 14.25
N ARG A 241 28.25 -9.38 15.55
CA ARG A 241 27.18 -9.66 16.52
C ARG A 241 25.96 -8.78 16.30
N GLN A 242 26.14 -7.53 15.91
CA GLN A 242 25.03 -6.67 15.50
C GLN A 242 24.36 -7.20 14.24
N CYS A 243 25.15 -7.61 13.23
CA CYS A 243 24.63 -8.21 12.01
C CYS A 243 23.83 -9.49 12.28
N GLU A 244 24.31 -10.35 13.19
CA GLU A 244 23.59 -11.55 13.65
C GLU A 244 22.21 -11.19 14.22
N VAL A 245 22.14 -10.21 15.14
CA VAL A 245 20.87 -9.75 15.72
C VAL A 245 19.94 -9.17 14.65
N PHE A 246 20.47 -8.40 13.69
CA PHE A 246 19.66 -7.87 12.59
C PHE A 246 19.11 -8.97 11.68
N LEU A 247 19.91 -9.99 11.36
CA LEU A 247 19.46 -11.13 10.55
C LEU A 247 18.38 -11.93 11.28
N GLN A 248 18.47 -12.09 12.61
CA GLN A 248 17.43 -12.74 13.42
C GLN A 248 16.12 -11.96 13.43
N ILE A 249 16.18 -10.62 13.51
CA ILE A 249 14.99 -9.76 13.40
C ILE A 249 14.35 -9.93 12.02
N ILE A 250 15.15 -9.83 10.94
CA ILE A 250 14.67 -10.01 9.57
C ILE A 250 14.03 -11.39 9.39
N LEU A 251 14.64 -12.45 9.91
CA LEU A 251 14.11 -13.81 9.84
C LEU A 251 12.76 -13.93 10.57
N SER A 252 12.66 -13.39 11.79
CA SER A 252 11.42 -13.36 12.57
C SER A 252 10.31 -12.65 11.81
N ASP A 253 10.64 -11.51 11.22
CA ASP A 253 9.65 -10.75 10.48
C ASP A 253 9.25 -11.47 9.18
N ILE A 254 10.18 -12.14 8.48
CA ILE A 254 9.87 -12.93 7.28
C ILE A 254 8.91 -14.06 7.63
N ILE A 255 9.13 -14.75 8.75
CA ILE A 255 8.24 -15.80 9.25
C ILE A 255 6.86 -15.22 9.57
N THR A 256 6.81 -14.05 10.19
CA THR A 256 5.54 -13.36 10.51
C THR A 256 4.79 -12.97 9.24
N GLY A 257 5.47 -12.34 8.28
CA GLY A 257 4.90 -12.00 6.98
C GLY A 257 4.45 -13.22 6.18
N ALA A 258 5.16 -14.35 6.28
CA ALA A 258 4.75 -15.61 5.69
C ALA A 258 3.41 -16.11 6.23
N GLN A 259 3.22 -16.05 7.55
CA GLN A 259 1.98 -16.44 8.22
C GLN A 259 0.82 -15.52 7.81
N GLU A 260 1.07 -14.21 7.69
CA GLU A 260 0.08 -13.25 7.23
C GLU A 260 -0.34 -13.48 5.78
N VAL A 261 0.61 -13.74 4.89
CA VAL A 261 0.33 -14.06 3.49
C VAL A 261 -0.49 -15.35 3.41
N GLU A 262 -0.15 -16.38 4.19
CA GLU A 262 -0.92 -17.62 4.25
C GLU A 262 -2.36 -17.36 4.73
N MET A 263 -2.52 -16.58 5.80
CA MET A 263 -3.83 -16.19 6.33
C MET A 263 -4.66 -15.42 5.29
N MET A 264 -4.08 -14.37 4.68
CA MET A 264 -4.75 -13.56 3.66
C MET A 264 -5.12 -14.38 2.43
N THR A 265 -4.27 -15.31 2.01
CA THR A 265 -4.55 -16.20 0.87
C THR A 265 -5.73 -17.12 1.18
N LYS A 266 -5.80 -17.70 2.38
CA LYS A 266 -6.94 -18.51 2.83
C LYS A 266 -8.22 -17.69 2.91
N GLN A 267 -8.16 -16.48 3.46
CA GLN A 267 -9.30 -15.56 3.54
C GLN A 267 -9.82 -15.18 2.15
N LEU A 268 -8.93 -14.83 1.22
CA LEU A 268 -9.29 -14.52 -0.17
C LEU A 268 -9.99 -15.72 -0.85
N GLY A 269 -9.44 -16.92 -0.70
CA GLY A 269 -10.05 -18.15 -1.23
C GLY A 269 -11.45 -18.40 -0.64
N ALA A 270 -11.60 -18.26 0.68
CA ALA A 270 -12.89 -18.42 1.35
C ALA A 270 -13.93 -17.38 0.88
N LEU A 271 -13.52 -16.12 0.72
CA LEU A 271 -14.40 -15.05 0.21
C LEU A 271 -14.85 -15.32 -1.23
N LEU A 272 -13.94 -15.79 -2.10
CA LEU A 272 -14.27 -16.13 -3.49
C LEU A 272 -15.25 -17.31 -3.57
N GLU A 273 -15.06 -18.34 -2.73
CA GLU A 273 -16.00 -19.47 -2.65
C GLU A 273 -17.38 -19.04 -2.13
N GLN A 274 -17.44 -18.21 -1.08
CA GLN A 274 -18.70 -17.64 -0.59
C GLN A 274 -19.40 -16.81 -1.69
N LEU A 275 -18.63 -16.04 -2.46
CA LEU A 275 -19.16 -15.26 -3.57
C LEU A 275 -19.70 -16.17 -4.68
N LYS A 276 -19.01 -17.27 -5.03
CA LYS A 276 -19.50 -18.27 -5.98
C LYS A 276 -20.84 -18.86 -5.55
N VAL A 277 -20.97 -19.23 -4.28
CA VAL A 277 -22.23 -19.76 -3.72
C VAL A 277 -23.33 -18.71 -3.82
N THR A 278 -23.04 -17.46 -3.45
CA THR A 278 -24.00 -16.34 -3.47
C THR A 278 -24.47 -15.98 -4.88
N VAL A 279 -23.57 -16.01 -5.86
CA VAL A 279 -23.92 -15.72 -7.26
C VAL A 279 -24.67 -16.89 -7.90
N LYS A 280 -24.30 -18.15 -7.60
CA LYS A 280 -25.00 -19.34 -8.11
C LYS A 280 -26.41 -19.51 -7.53
N SER A 281 -26.63 -19.14 -6.26
CA SER A 281 -27.95 -19.18 -5.65
C SER A 281 -28.89 -18.08 -6.16
N LYS A 282 -28.34 -17.03 -6.78
CA LYS A 282 -29.06 -15.95 -7.45
C LYS A 282 -29.00 -16.11 -8.98
N THR A 283 -29.58 -17.18 -9.53
CA THR A 283 -29.95 -17.17 -10.96
C THR A 283 -31.01 -16.09 -11.19
N ALA A 284 -30.56 -14.98 -11.78
CA ALA A 284 -31.32 -13.88 -12.40
C ALA A 284 -32.60 -13.47 -11.65
N VAL A 285 -32.49 -12.47 -10.77
CA VAL A 285 -33.65 -11.64 -10.43
C VAL A 285 -33.79 -10.58 -11.55
N PRO A 286 -34.91 -10.52 -12.28
CA PRO A 286 -35.16 -9.45 -13.24
C PRO A 286 -35.13 -8.10 -12.51
N THR A 287 -34.50 -7.10 -13.14
CA THR A 287 -34.22 -5.77 -12.58
C THR A 287 -35.46 -4.88 -12.36
N SER A 288 -36.60 -5.44 -11.93
CA SER A 288 -37.86 -4.71 -11.87
C SER A 288 -38.69 -4.98 -10.60
N GLN A 289 -38.07 -5.11 -9.43
CA GLN A 289 -38.79 -4.95 -8.16
C GLN A 289 -37.98 -4.13 -7.13
N PRO A 290 -38.57 -3.05 -6.56
CA PRO A 290 -37.93 -2.29 -5.51
C PRO A 290 -37.89 -3.12 -4.22
N PHE A 291 -36.79 -2.94 -3.49
CA PHE A 291 -36.26 -3.65 -2.32
C PHE A 291 -37.20 -3.81 -1.09
N LEU A 292 -38.50 -3.51 -1.20
CA LEU A 292 -39.46 -3.54 -0.09
C LEU A 292 -40.23 -4.87 0.03
N GLY A 293 -40.35 -5.67 -1.03
CA GLY A 293 -41.14 -6.92 -1.01
C GLY A 293 -40.47 -8.11 -0.30
N THR A 294 -39.15 -8.08 -0.13
CA THR A 294 -38.42 -9.20 0.50
C THR A 294 -38.57 -9.26 2.02
N HIS A 295 -38.92 -8.15 2.67
CA HIS A 295 -39.06 -8.11 4.14
C HIS A 295 -40.28 -8.91 4.64
N GLU A 296 -41.42 -8.85 3.94
CA GLU A 296 -42.64 -9.58 4.30
C GLU A 296 -42.52 -11.11 4.15
N LEU A 297 -41.67 -11.58 3.22
CA LEU A 297 -41.44 -13.01 2.97
C LEU A 297 -40.59 -13.68 4.05
N PHE A 298 -39.61 -12.97 4.61
CA PHE A 298 -38.71 -13.51 5.64
C PHE A 298 -39.20 -13.25 7.07
N LEU A 299 -39.97 -12.17 7.31
CA LEU A 299 -40.49 -11.79 8.64
C LEU A 299 -41.96 -11.35 8.56
N PRO A 300 -42.91 -12.29 8.39
CA PRO A 300 -44.34 -11.98 8.40
C PRO A 300 -44.76 -11.36 9.75
N GLU A 301 -45.67 -10.38 9.71
CA GLU A 301 -46.13 -9.62 10.88
C GLU A 301 -46.63 -10.51 12.04
N ARG A 302 -47.24 -11.66 11.70
CA ARG A 302 -47.64 -12.72 12.63
C ARG A 302 -46.49 -13.30 13.47
N ILE A 303 -45.28 -13.40 12.92
CA ILE A 303 -44.09 -13.90 13.64
C ILE A 303 -43.59 -12.82 14.60
N MET A 304 -43.57 -11.55 14.16
CA MET A 304 -43.18 -10.44 15.01
C MET A 304 -44.15 -10.25 16.18
N GLN A 305 -45.47 -10.31 15.96
CA GLN A 305 -46.47 -10.16 17.02
C GLN A 305 -46.37 -11.24 18.11
N HIS A 306 -46.01 -12.48 17.76
CA HIS A 306 -45.80 -13.56 18.74
C HIS A 306 -44.59 -13.28 19.66
N HIS A 307 -43.56 -12.61 19.15
CA HIS A 307 -42.35 -12.27 19.92
C HIS A 307 -42.44 -10.90 20.61
N LEU A 308 -43.42 -10.07 20.25
CA LEU A 308 -43.69 -8.77 20.86
C LEU A 308 -44.75 -8.84 21.97
N ASN A 309 -45.32 -10.03 22.22
CA ASN A 309 -46.33 -10.22 23.27
C ASN A 309 -45.73 -9.93 24.66
N GLY A 310 -46.28 -8.92 25.34
CA GLY A 310 -45.77 -8.43 26.62
C GLY A 310 -44.55 -7.50 26.54
N VAL A 311 -44.10 -7.14 25.33
CA VAL A 311 -42.97 -6.24 25.10
C VAL A 311 -43.49 -4.85 24.70
N THR A 312 -43.25 -3.84 25.54
CA THR A 312 -43.57 -2.45 25.17
C THR A 312 -42.62 -1.97 24.08
N VAL A 313 -43.11 -1.83 22.85
CA VAL A 313 -42.35 -1.29 21.72
C VAL A 313 -42.14 0.21 21.93
N LYS A 314 -40.95 0.57 22.42
CA LYS A 314 -40.57 1.96 22.70
C LYS A 314 -40.20 2.68 21.40
N THR A 315 -40.63 3.93 21.27
CA THR A 315 -40.17 4.81 20.20
C THR A 315 -38.71 5.20 20.42
N ASP A 316 -38.01 5.62 19.36
CA ASP A 316 -36.61 6.04 19.45
C ASP A 316 -36.40 7.19 20.45
N MET A 317 -37.39 8.07 20.58
CA MET A 317 -37.39 9.14 21.57
C MET A 317 -37.48 8.61 23.02
N CYS A 318 -38.23 7.53 23.27
CA CYS A 318 -38.29 6.87 24.57
C CYS A 318 -36.98 6.12 24.88
N ARG A 319 -36.39 5.44 23.89
CA ARG A 319 -35.11 4.71 24.04
C ARG A 319 -33.93 5.65 24.34
N THR A 320 -33.92 6.82 23.70
CA THR A 320 -32.88 7.84 23.90
C THR A 320 -32.94 8.47 25.29
N LYS A 321 -34.13 8.58 25.89
CA LYS A 321 -34.31 9.13 27.24
C LYS A 321 -33.94 8.16 28.36
N GLU A 322 -34.11 6.85 28.15
CA GLU A 322 -33.83 5.84 29.19
C GLU A 322 -32.35 5.46 29.32
N HIS A 323 -31.53 5.72 28.29
CA HIS A 323 -30.08 5.41 28.27
C HIS A 323 -29.19 6.65 28.43
N MET A 324 -29.70 7.76 28.98
CA MET A 324 -28.89 8.98 29.14
C MET A 324 -27.74 8.83 30.14
N GLU A 325 -27.78 7.86 31.06
CA GLU A 325 -26.76 7.70 32.10
C GLU A 325 -25.92 6.42 32.01
N ASP A 326 -26.29 5.45 31.16
CA ASP A 326 -25.47 4.25 30.90
C ASP A 326 -24.85 4.32 29.49
N ARG A 327 -23.65 4.91 29.42
CA ARG A 327 -22.76 4.72 28.27
C ARG A 327 -22.21 3.30 28.33
N VAL A 328 -22.67 2.45 27.43
CA VAL A 328 -22.00 1.17 27.13
C VAL A 328 -20.63 1.51 26.55
N ASN A 329 -19.56 1.27 27.30
CA ASN A 329 -18.20 1.30 26.77
C ASN A 329 -18.02 0.11 25.83
N VAL A 330 -18.11 0.40 24.53
CA VAL A 330 -17.58 -0.48 23.50
C VAL A 330 -16.07 -0.23 23.43
N VAL A 331 -15.26 -1.29 23.56
CA VAL A 331 -13.81 -1.21 23.36
C VAL A 331 -13.53 -0.95 21.89
N PHE A 332 -13.30 0.33 21.58
CA PHE A 332 -12.65 0.80 20.38
C PHE A 332 -11.19 1.13 20.71
N LEU A 333 -10.52 1.90 19.86
CA LEU A 333 -9.20 2.57 20.03
C LEU A 333 -8.93 3.18 21.44
N GLU A 334 -9.92 3.17 22.33
CA GLU A 334 -10.14 4.04 23.47
C GLU A 334 -9.96 3.35 24.84
N THR A 335 -9.66 2.03 24.92
CA THR A 335 -9.50 1.36 26.23
C THR A 335 -8.07 0.94 26.61
N THR A 336 -7.04 1.44 25.91
CA THR A 336 -5.68 1.39 26.45
C THR A 336 -5.19 2.81 26.70
N ALA A 337 -4.98 3.15 27.98
CA ALA A 337 -4.30 4.38 28.37
C ALA A 337 -2.85 4.35 27.83
N ASN A 338 -2.37 5.48 27.31
CA ASN A 338 -1.12 5.69 26.55
C ASN A 338 -1.08 5.12 25.12
N PHE A 339 -2.24 4.86 24.49
CA PHE A 339 -2.28 4.63 23.03
C PHE A 339 -1.94 5.91 22.24
N ASP A 340 -2.32 7.08 22.76
CA ASP A 340 -2.09 8.40 22.15
C ASP A 340 -0.59 8.84 22.15
N GLU A 341 0.29 8.10 22.83
CA GLU A 341 1.74 8.33 22.81
C GLU A 341 2.47 7.47 21.76
N LEU A 342 1.78 6.52 21.12
CA LEU A 342 2.34 5.73 20.03
C LEU A 342 2.17 6.44 18.69
N LEU A 343 3.17 7.25 18.34
CA LEU A 343 3.33 7.86 17.03
C LEU A 343 3.65 6.79 15.95
N ILE A 344 2.65 6.07 15.49
CA ILE A 344 2.77 5.27 14.26
C ILE A 344 2.52 6.20 13.07
N GLN A 345 3.60 6.80 12.54
CA GLN A 345 3.53 7.65 11.35
C GLN A 345 3.25 6.82 10.08
N TYR A 346 2.41 7.36 9.18
CA TYR A 346 2.15 6.90 7.80
C TYR A 346 1.52 5.51 7.57
N ARG A 347 0.77 4.96 8.53
CA ARG A 347 0.13 3.64 8.36
C ARG A 347 1.13 2.53 7.98
N GLY A 348 2.36 2.59 8.51
CA GLY A 348 3.40 1.58 8.26
C GLY A 348 4.37 1.89 7.12
N PHE A 349 4.60 3.17 6.81
CA PHE A 349 5.47 3.58 5.69
C PHE A 349 6.75 4.29 6.18
N CYS A 350 7.92 3.79 5.75
CA CYS A 350 9.24 4.37 6.07
C CYS A 350 9.73 5.26 4.91
N ALA A 351 9.91 6.56 5.18
CA ALA A 351 10.35 7.51 4.14
C ALA A 351 11.85 7.37 3.79
N TYR A 352 12.65 6.80 4.69
CA TYR A 352 14.07 6.52 4.47
C TYR A 352 14.28 5.52 3.33
N THR A 353 13.51 4.43 3.32
CA THR A 353 13.60 3.36 2.31
C THR A 353 13.30 3.89 0.90
N PHE A 354 12.34 4.82 0.78
CA PHE A 354 12.00 5.46 -0.50
C PHE A 354 13.13 6.36 -1.02
N ALA A 355 13.71 7.20 -0.16
CA ALA A 355 14.77 8.13 -0.57
C ALA A 355 16.12 7.45 -0.83
N ALA A 356 16.47 6.43 -0.05
CA ALA A 356 17.79 5.80 -0.09
C ALA A 356 17.88 4.56 -1.01
N THR A 357 16.75 3.92 -1.38
CA THR A 357 16.77 2.61 -2.06
C THR A 357 15.85 2.45 -3.27
N ASP A 358 15.13 3.49 -3.70
CA ASP A 358 14.22 3.46 -4.88
C ASP A 358 13.10 2.39 -4.81
N GLY A 359 12.78 1.87 -3.61
CA GLY A 359 11.79 0.80 -3.38
C GLY A 359 10.48 1.26 -2.71
N PHE A 360 9.43 0.42 -2.76
CA PHE A 360 8.13 0.61 -2.10
C PHE A 360 7.87 -0.48 -1.06
N LEU A 361 7.17 -0.14 0.03
CA LEU A 361 6.55 -1.10 0.95
C LEU A 361 5.04 -1.19 0.67
N LEU A 362 4.53 -2.42 0.55
CA LEU A 362 3.10 -2.73 0.56
C LEU A 362 2.60 -2.84 2.02
N PRO A 363 1.36 -2.44 2.33
CA PRO A 363 0.87 -2.43 3.70
C PRO A 363 0.61 -3.86 4.19
N GLY A 364 1.35 -4.27 5.21
CA GLY A 364 1.20 -5.56 5.90
C GLY A 364 2.44 -5.88 6.72
N ILE A 365 2.52 -5.26 7.90
CA ILE A 365 3.39 -5.57 9.04
C ILE A 365 4.91 -5.41 8.79
N SER A 366 5.59 -4.82 9.78
CA SER A 366 6.95 -4.28 9.72
C SER A 366 7.95 -5.20 9.03
N LEU A 367 8.53 -4.75 7.91
CA LEU A 367 9.79 -5.29 7.35
C LEU A 367 10.38 -4.39 6.28
N GLU A 368 11.67 -4.10 6.36
CA GLU A 368 12.47 -3.49 5.31
C GLU A 368 13.14 -4.62 4.47
N ILE A 369 12.81 -4.74 3.18
CA ILE A 369 13.50 -5.66 2.23
C ILE A 369 14.23 -4.83 1.18
N ARG A 370 15.57 -4.99 1.09
CA ARG A 370 16.40 -4.48 -0.02
C ARG A 370 16.25 -5.37 -1.26
N LEU A 371 15.59 -4.88 -2.31
CA LEU A 371 15.70 -5.47 -3.65
C LEU A 371 16.90 -4.86 -4.40
N GLY A 372 18.10 -5.34 -4.08
CA GLY A 372 19.32 -5.05 -4.83
C GLY A 372 19.68 -6.20 -5.79
N ASN A 373 19.63 -5.94 -7.10
CA ASN A 373 20.36 -6.64 -8.18
C ASN A 373 19.97 -8.09 -8.56
N PHE A 374 18.69 -8.39 -8.80
CA PHE A 374 18.30 -9.66 -9.45
C PHE A 374 18.15 -9.62 -10.98
N LEU A 375 18.52 -8.52 -11.66
CA LEU A 375 18.31 -8.38 -13.12
C LEU A 375 19.55 -7.98 -13.96
N SER A 376 20.79 -8.22 -13.50
CA SER A 376 21.98 -8.00 -14.36
C SER A 376 22.77 -9.24 -14.79
N SER A 377 22.41 -10.46 -14.38
CA SER A 377 23.14 -11.68 -14.80
C SER A 377 22.38 -12.51 -15.83
N ARG A 378 22.10 -11.93 -17.01
CA ARG A 378 21.92 -12.68 -18.27
C ARG A 378 22.24 -11.80 -19.46
N ARG A 379 23.54 -11.69 -19.80
CA ARG A 379 24.09 -11.54 -21.16
C ARG A 379 25.59 -11.26 -21.07
N THR A 380 26.41 -12.31 -21.19
CA THR A 380 27.68 -12.32 -21.94
C THR A 380 28.35 -13.70 -21.79
N THR A 381 27.80 -14.68 -22.50
CA THR A 381 28.56 -15.85 -22.96
C THR A 381 28.30 -15.96 -24.45
N ALA A 382 29.09 -15.22 -25.24
CA ALA A 382 29.40 -15.52 -26.63
C ALA A 382 30.38 -14.46 -27.17
N LEU A 383 31.46 -14.95 -27.78
CA LEU A 383 32.38 -14.28 -28.71
C LEU A 383 33.61 -13.57 -28.10
N SER A 384 34.64 -14.38 -27.85
CA SER A 384 36.00 -14.04 -28.27
C SER A 384 36.60 -15.24 -29.03
N LYS A 385 36.70 -15.08 -30.35
CA LYS A 385 37.93 -15.37 -31.09
C LYS A 385 38.54 -14.02 -31.43
#